data_AF-A0A523D3X7-F1
#
_entry.id   AF-A0A523D3X7-F1
#
_cell.length_a   1.000
_cell.length_b   1.000
_cell.length_c   1.000
_cell.angle_alpha   90.00
_cell.angle_beta   90.00
_cell.angle_gamma   90.00
#
_symmetry.space_group_name_H-M   'P 1'
#
loop_
_entity.id
_entity.type
_entity.pdbx_description
1 polymer ?
#
loop_
_entity_poly.entity_id
_entity_poly.type
_entity_poly.pdbx_seq_one_letter_code
_entity_poly.pdbx_strand_id
1 'polypeptide(L)'
;MRPCSGWPRGMAMVRSILVMCFLLFAALPAWGQGTVLVEFGSSMVYLVNSSDPGIGIDWTEKDFPNGWPPGTYGVGYGAGTLVQTSVPSGTSSVYTRATFNLVDASSVTNLFVAADYDDGTMMWINGEEVFRSPGMPDTPTWNTAPSSHEASNGLPPDYGTLVDASAAMSFLVDGDNVLVVGVWNRNDTSSDLVVVPQLLMNIPSFVTRGPYLQWATPDSIIVRWRTSLPTDSRVRYGSAPGSLTQTLDEVALTQDHEITIPGLSADTFYYYSVGDSGAVLAGDDSDHYFRTAPLVGTRRPLRVWVIGDSGTANGDARDVRDAYRNFTQGVHTDLWLMLGDNAYNSGTIEEYQAAVFDIYPEILRTSALFATLGNHDDGSASTLALTGPYYDVFTYQDDGVLGSGTEAYYSFDFANIHFVCLNSQELNATFVADQFAWLQTDLMNHAQDWTIVFFHHPPYT
;
A
#
# COMPACT_ATOMS: atom_id res chain seq x y z
N MET A 1 -56.61 -50.40 -17.47
CA MET A 1 -55.86 -50.04 -18.68
C MET A 1 -54.78 -49.01 -18.31
N ARG A 2 -53.51 -49.42 -18.30
CA ARG A 2 -52.29 -48.59 -18.50
C ARG A 2 -52.09 -48.42 -20.03
N PRO A 3 -51.09 -47.67 -20.59
CA PRO A 3 -49.87 -47.05 -20.01
C PRO A 3 -49.66 -45.55 -20.37
N CYS A 4 -48.91 -44.74 -19.63
CA CYS A 4 -47.44 -44.52 -19.55
C CYS A 4 -46.73 -44.00 -20.82
N SER A 5 -45.99 -42.89 -20.61
CA SER A 5 -44.58 -42.59 -21.00
C SER A 5 -44.36 -41.36 -21.91
N GLY A 6 -43.35 -40.56 -21.54
CA GLY A 6 -42.82 -39.45 -22.34
C GLY A 6 -41.97 -38.46 -21.53
N TRP A 7 -40.69 -38.79 -21.31
CA TRP A 7 -39.66 -37.90 -20.77
C TRP A 7 -39.35 -36.71 -21.70
N PRO A 8 -38.90 -35.55 -21.20
CA PRO A 8 -38.13 -34.61 -22.00
C PRO A 8 -36.61 -34.76 -21.77
N ARG A 9 -35.94 -35.13 -22.87
CA ARG A 9 -34.72 -34.57 -23.47
C ARG A 9 -33.59 -34.10 -22.53
N GLY A 10 -32.48 -34.83 -22.63
CA GLY A 10 -31.18 -34.44 -22.11
C GLY A 10 -30.65 -33.15 -22.71
N MET A 11 -30.08 -32.32 -21.85
CA MET A 11 -29.16 -31.25 -22.19
C MET A 11 -27.75 -31.85 -22.15
N ALA A 12 -27.03 -31.70 -23.25
CA ALA A 12 -25.66 -32.18 -23.40
C ALA A 12 -24.73 -31.46 -22.41
N MET A 13 -24.05 -32.23 -21.55
CA MET A 13 -22.84 -31.77 -20.87
C MET A 13 -21.75 -31.55 -21.93
N VAL A 14 -21.44 -30.28 -22.21
CA VAL A 14 -20.18 -29.92 -22.85
C VAL A 14 -19.09 -30.06 -21.78
N ARG A 15 -18.34 -31.18 -21.83
CA ARG A 15 -17.09 -31.32 -21.09
C ARG A 15 -16.03 -30.48 -21.78
N SER A 16 -15.81 -29.27 -21.28
CA SER A 16 -14.60 -28.51 -21.62
C SER A 16 -13.40 -29.17 -20.95
N ILE A 17 -12.60 -29.87 -21.75
CA ILE A 17 -11.27 -30.36 -21.37
C ILE A 17 -10.36 -29.13 -21.39
N LEU A 18 -10.01 -28.61 -20.22
CA LEU A 18 -8.91 -27.65 -20.08
C LEU A 18 -7.60 -28.44 -20.26
N VAL A 19 -6.95 -28.27 -21.40
CA VAL A 19 -5.56 -28.71 -21.60
C VAL A 19 -4.68 -27.70 -20.87
N MET A 20 -4.19 -28.09 -19.70
CA MET A 20 -3.25 -27.30 -18.92
C MET A 20 -1.86 -27.46 -19.54
N CYS A 21 -1.50 -26.55 -20.43
CA CYS A 21 -0.13 -26.45 -20.96
C CYS A 21 0.80 -26.00 -19.83
N PHE A 22 1.59 -26.93 -19.30
CA PHE A 22 2.77 -26.61 -18.50
C PHE A 22 3.81 -25.96 -19.41
N LEU A 23 3.82 -24.63 -19.46
CA LEU A 23 5.00 -23.87 -19.87
C LEU A 23 5.95 -23.84 -18.68
N LEU A 24 7.01 -24.64 -18.73
CA LEU A 24 8.19 -24.45 -17.88
C LEU A 24 8.80 -23.09 -18.23
N PHE A 25 8.42 -22.05 -17.47
CA PHE A 25 9.30 -20.90 -17.32
C PHE A 25 10.44 -21.32 -16.40
N ALA A 26 11.66 -21.29 -16.92
CA ALA A 26 12.84 -21.27 -16.06
C ALA A 26 12.69 -20.04 -15.16
N ALA A 27 12.62 -20.25 -13.84
CA ALA A 27 12.61 -19.18 -12.87
C ALA A 27 13.93 -18.41 -13.00
N LEU A 28 13.89 -17.26 -13.66
CA LEU A 28 14.88 -16.22 -13.44
C LEU A 28 14.78 -15.81 -11.97
N PRO A 29 15.89 -15.49 -11.29
CA PRO A 29 15.82 -14.96 -9.94
C PRO A 29 14.88 -13.75 -9.95
N ALA A 30 13.83 -13.80 -9.14
CA ALA A 30 12.98 -12.65 -8.90
C ALA A 30 13.85 -11.63 -8.16
N TRP A 31 14.42 -10.70 -8.90
CA TRP A 31 14.91 -9.46 -8.32
C TRP A 31 13.68 -8.79 -7.72
N GLY A 32 13.69 -8.51 -6.41
CA GLY A 32 12.65 -7.71 -5.77
C GLY A 32 12.42 -6.45 -6.60
N GLN A 33 11.17 -6.09 -6.85
CA GLN A 33 10.83 -4.94 -7.69
C GLN A 33 11.42 -3.67 -7.06
N GLY A 34 12.50 -3.14 -7.64
CA GLY A 34 13.12 -1.90 -7.18
C GLY A 34 12.15 -0.72 -7.34
N THR A 35 12.19 0.23 -6.41
CA THR A 35 11.43 1.48 -6.51
C THR A 35 12.07 2.38 -7.58
N VAL A 36 11.29 2.80 -8.57
CA VAL A 36 11.71 3.76 -9.59
C VAL A 36 11.54 5.17 -9.04
N LEU A 37 12.65 5.93 -8.96
CA LEU A 37 12.68 7.30 -8.44
C LEU A 37 12.62 8.35 -9.55
N VAL A 38 13.26 8.06 -10.68
CA VAL A 38 13.31 8.92 -11.86
C VAL A 38 13.18 8.05 -13.10
N GLU A 39 12.34 8.44 -14.03
CA GLU A 39 12.13 7.78 -15.32
C GLU A 39 11.56 8.76 -16.37
N PHE A 40 11.18 8.23 -17.53
CA PHE A 40 10.41 8.96 -18.54
C PHE A 40 9.21 9.71 -17.94
N GLY A 41 9.09 11.01 -18.24
CA GLY A 41 8.01 11.85 -17.73
C GLY A 41 8.19 12.36 -16.31
N SER A 42 9.18 11.90 -15.53
CA SER A 42 9.49 12.50 -14.22
C SER A 42 9.84 13.98 -14.36
N SER A 43 9.41 14.80 -13.40
CA SER A 43 9.67 16.25 -13.40
C SER A 43 11.15 16.56 -13.15
N MET A 44 11.65 17.60 -13.80
CA MET A 44 13.01 18.09 -13.67
C MET A 44 13.08 19.60 -13.94
N VAL A 45 14.23 20.22 -13.69
CA VAL A 45 14.59 21.53 -14.26
C VAL A 45 15.75 21.35 -15.22
N TYR A 46 15.85 22.19 -16.26
CA TYR A 46 16.86 22.02 -17.31
C TYR A 46 17.49 23.31 -17.83
N LEU A 47 18.74 23.22 -18.23
CA LEU A 47 19.49 24.27 -18.91
C LEU A 47 19.92 23.79 -20.30
N VAL A 48 19.54 24.54 -21.33
CA VAL A 48 19.95 24.31 -22.72
C VAL A 48 21.22 25.10 -22.99
N ASN A 49 22.27 24.41 -23.45
CA ASN A 49 23.56 25.04 -23.73
C ASN A 49 23.84 25.07 -25.24
N SER A 50 23.88 26.29 -25.79
CA SER A 50 24.43 26.62 -27.11
C SER A 50 25.64 27.56 -27.04
N SER A 51 26.02 27.95 -25.82
CA SER A 51 27.20 28.73 -25.47
C SER A 51 27.61 28.39 -24.04
N ASP A 52 28.79 28.85 -23.60
CA ASP A 52 29.29 28.56 -22.25
C ASP A 52 28.40 29.18 -21.16
N PRO A 53 27.77 28.36 -20.29
CA PRO A 53 26.95 28.86 -19.20
C PRO A 53 27.78 29.47 -18.05
N GLY A 54 29.09 29.24 -18.00
CA GLY A 54 29.97 29.81 -16.96
C GLY A 54 29.77 29.23 -15.56
N ILE A 55 29.19 28.02 -15.45
CA ILE A 55 28.85 27.36 -14.18
C ILE A 55 29.80 26.21 -13.80
N GLY A 56 30.78 25.89 -14.65
CA GLY A 56 31.74 24.80 -14.37
C GLY A 56 31.05 23.44 -14.17
N ILE A 57 31.50 22.68 -13.17
CA ILE A 57 30.89 21.41 -12.76
C ILE A 57 29.94 21.55 -11.56
N ASP A 58 29.92 22.71 -10.88
CA ASP A 58 29.17 22.94 -9.63
C ASP A 58 27.66 22.62 -9.76
N TRP A 59 27.12 22.61 -10.98
CA TRP A 59 25.75 22.20 -11.28
C TRP A 59 25.43 20.72 -11.03
N THR A 60 26.43 19.89 -10.74
CA THR A 60 26.26 18.49 -10.31
C THR A 60 26.00 18.35 -8.81
N GLU A 61 26.36 19.37 -8.02
CA GLU A 61 26.25 19.35 -6.56
C GLU A 61 24.79 19.44 -6.10
N LYS A 62 24.52 18.84 -4.94
CA LYS A 62 23.18 18.83 -4.33
C LYS A 62 22.63 20.25 -4.13
N ASP A 63 23.44 21.14 -3.57
CA ASP A 63 23.02 22.46 -3.13
C ASP A 63 23.18 23.55 -4.22
N PHE A 64 23.42 23.16 -5.47
CA PHE A 64 23.48 24.11 -6.57
C PHE A 64 22.16 24.89 -6.72
N PRO A 65 22.19 26.24 -6.85
CA PRO A 65 20.99 27.05 -6.92
C PRO A 65 20.10 26.72 -8.14
N ASN A 66 18.88 26.26 -7.89
CA ASN A 66 17.90 25.97 -8.94
C ASN A 66 17.17 27.27 -9.37
N GLY A 67 17.43 27.70 -10.61
CA GLY A 67 16.71 28.79 -11.28
C GLY A 67 16.35 28.48 -12.74
N TRP A 68 16.49 27.22 -13.13
CA TRP A 68 16.26 26.73 -14.49
C TRP A 68 14.77 26.48 -14.74
N PRO A 69 14.29 26.61 -15.99
CA PRO A 69 12.90 26.32 -16.32
C PRO A 69 12.52 24.85 -15.99
N PRO A 70 11.27 24.60 -15.58
CA PRO A 70 10.77 23.26 -15.33
C PRO A 70 10.52 22.50 -16.64
N GLY A 71 10.66 21.19 -16.60
CA GLY A 71 10.36 20.25 -17.68
C GLY A 71 10.12 18.84 -17.15
N THR A 72 10.02 17.89 -18.07
CA THR A 72 9.92 16.46 -17.82
C THR A 72 10.92 15.67 -18.67
N TYR A 73 11.41 14.54 -18.13
CA TYR A 73 12.35 13.68 -18.85
C TYR A 73 11.77 13.06 -20.12
N GLY A 74 12.64 12.78 -21.08
CA GLY A 74 12.32 12.90 -22.50
C GLY A 74 12.68 14.31 -23.00
N VAL A 75 13.78 14.88 -22.53
CA VAL A 75 14.20 16.23 -22.92
C VAL A 75 15.12 16.15 -24.13
N GLY A 76 14.80 16.89 -25.19
CA GLY A 76 15.50 16.70 -26.45
C GLY A 76 14.81 17.27 -27.69
N TYR A 77 15.29 16.84 -28.85
CA TYR A 77 14.69 17.07 -30.17
C TYR A 77 14.98 15.88 -31.08
N GLY A 78 14.19 15.73 -32.15
CA GLY A 78 14.43 14.71 -33.18
C GLY A 78 14.07 13.26 -32.80
N ALA A 79 13.94 12.94 -31.51
CA ALA A 79 13.73 11.59 -30.99
C ALA A 79 12.26 11.10 -30.92
N GLY A 80 11.43 11.50 -31.88
CA GLY A 80 10.06 10.99 -32.01
C GLY A 80 9.18 11.17 -30.76
N THR A 81 8.54 10.08 -30.32
CA THR A 81 7.63 10.06 -29.15
C THR A 81 8.34 10.11 -27.81
N LEU A 82 9.67 9.98 -27.80
CA LEU A 82 10.49 10.04 -26.59
C LEU A 82 10.67 11.48 -26.09
N VAL A 83 10.33 12.50 -26.90
CA VAL A 83 10.44 13.91 -26.51
C VAL A 83 9.17 14.37 -25.78
N GLN A 84 9.31 14.67 -24.48
CA GLN A 84 8.33 15.34 -23.63
C GLN A 84 8.65 16.83 -23.45
N THR A 85 9.93 17.18 -23.32
CA THR A 85 10.41 18.56 -23.22
C THR A 85 11.25 18.91 -24.44
N SER A 86 10.70 19.70 -25.35
CA SER A 86 11.40 20.07 -26.57
C SER A 86 12.48 21.14 -26.32
N VAL A 87 13.68 20.92 -26.86
CA VAL A 87 14.75 21.92 -26.92
C VAL A 87 15.07 22.29 -28.39
N PRO A 88 15.70 23.44 -28.67
CA PRO A 88 16.07 23.81 -30.03
C PRO A 88 17.03 22.81 -30.68
N SER A 89 16.83 22.53 -31.97
CA SER A 89 17.78 21.75 -32.78
C SER A 89 19.15 22.45 -32.86
N GLY A 90 20.23 21.68 -32.86
CA GLY A 90 21.61 22.19 -32.81
C GLY A 90 22.09 22.55 -31.40
N THR A 91 21.33 22.18 -30.37
CA THR A 91 21.76 22.29 -28.96
C THR A 91 23.00 21.43 -28.73
N SER A 92 24.04 22.01 -28.11
CA SER A 92 25.29 21.28 -27.83
C SER A 92 25.17 20.36 -26.61
N SER A 93 24.46 20.80 -25.57
CA SER A 93 24.14 19.95 -24.43
C SER A 93 22.90 20.43 -23.69
N VAL A 94 22.29 19.53 -22.92
CA VAL A 94 21.25 19.85 -21.94
C VAL A 94 21.69 19.33 -20.59
N TYR A 95 21.63 20.19 -19.58
CA TYR A 95 21.85 19.83 -18.18
C TYR A 95 20.53 19.78 -17.46
N THR A 96 20.29 18.74 -16.67
CA THR A 96 19.03 18.52 -15.98
C THR A 96 19.27 18.22 -14.50
N ARG A 97 18.30 18.57 -13.67
CA ARG A 97 18.29 18.28 -12.24
C ARG A 97 16.90 17.82 -11.83
N ALA A 98 16.79 16.63 -11.26
CA ALA A 98 15.55 16.06 -10.74
C ALA A 98 15.70 15.73 -9.25
N THR A 99 14.75 16.20 -8.44
CA THR A 99 14.75 15.97 -7.00
C THR A 99 13.98 14.69 -6.68
N PHE A 100 14.53 13.87 -5.79
CA PHE A 100 13.83 12.73 -5.18
C PHE A 100 14.01 12.76 -3.67
N ASN A 101 13.03 12.27 -2.91
CA ASN A 101 13.04 12.35 -1.45
C ASN A 101 13.25 10.96 -0.83
N LEU A 102 14.08 10.89 0.22
CA LEU A 102 14.31 9.68 1.02
C LEU A 102 13.93 9.95 2.47
N VAL A 103 13.07 9.12 3.05
CA VAL A 103 12.72 9.23 4.49
C VAL A 103 13.90 8.80 5.36
N ASP A 104 14.58 7.73 4.95
CA ASP A 104 15.77 7.18 5.61
C ASP A 104 16.76 6.73 4.53
N ALA A 105 17.80 7.54 4.31
CA ALA A 105 18.83 7.24 3.32
C ALA A 105 19.63 5.97 3.65
N SER A 106 19.72 5.59 4.94
CA SER A 106 20.45 4.40 5.37
C SER A 106 19.73 3.09 5.05
N SER A 107 18.43 3.17 4.71
CA SER A 107 17.63 2.02 4.29
C SER A 107 17.88 1.57 2.85
N VAL A 108 18.55 2.39 2.03
CA VAL A 108 18.87 2.06 0.64
C VAL A 108 19.91 0.95 0.61
N THR A 109 19.56 -0.18 0.00
CA THR A 109 20.43 -1.37 -0.07
C THR A 109 21.16 -1.50 -1.40
N ASN A 110 20.57 -0.97 -2.48
CA ASN A 110 21.18 -0.88 -3.80
C ASN A 110 20.65 0.34 -4.56
N LEU A 111 21.49 0.93 -5.41
CA LEU A 111 21.10 1.93 -6.41
C LEU A 111 21.49 1.44 -7.78
N PHE A 112 20.62 1.69 -8.76
CA PHE A 112 20.88 1.39 -10.15
C PHE A 112 20.51 2.58 -11.04
N VAL A 113 21.33 2.82 -12.05
CA VAL A 113 21.08 3.85 -13.07
C VAL A 113 21.17 3.27 -14.46
N ALA A 114 20.40 3.83 -15.38
CA ALA A 114 20.46 3.54 -16.81
C ALA A 114 19.90 4.73 -17.60
N ALA A 115 20.08 4.77 -18.91
CA ALA A 115 19.48 5.79 -19.76
C ALA A 115 19.23 5.29 -21.17
N ASP A 116 18.13 5.79 -21.75
CA ASP A 116 17.93 5.87 -23.19
C ASP A 116 18.38 7.28 -23.62
N TYR A 117 19.44 7.36 -24.42
CA TYR A 117 20.10 8.63 -24.72
C TYR A 117 20.68 8.67 -26.12
N ASP A 118 20.83 9.88 -26.63
CA ASP A 118 21.53 10.14 -27.89
C ASP A 118 22.94 10.65 -27.61
N ASP A 119 23.91 10.17 -28.40
CA ASP A 119 25.33 10.49 -28.36
C ASP A 119 26.02 10.24 -27.00
N GLY A 120 26.02 11.22 -26.09
CA GLY A 120 26.77 11.16 -24.82
C GLY A 120 25.97 11.60 -23.62
N THR A 121 26.06 10.86 -22.52
CA THR A 121 25.42 11.23 -21.26
C THR A 121 26.27 10.86 -20.04
N MET A 122 26.11 11.64 -18.98
CA MET A 122 26.70 11.40 -17.67
C MET A 122 25.68 11.74 -16.59
N MET A 123 25.76 11.04 -15.46
CA MET A 123 24.85 11.24 -14.34
C MET A 123 25.59 11.34 -13.01
N TRP A 124 25.04 12.17 -12.12
CA TRP A 124 25.51 12.35 -10.76
C TRP A 124 24.37 12.25 -9.76
N ILE A 125 24.65 11.72 -8.57
CA ILE A 125 23.75 11.77 -7.42
C ILE A 125 24.43 12.60 -6.34
N ASN A 126 23.84 13.73 -5.98
CA ASN A 126 24.39 14.67 -4.98
C ASN A 126 25.88 15.00 -5.19
N GLY A 127 26.32 15.19 -6.44
CA GLY A 127 27.70 15.48 -6.80
C GLY A 127 28.57 14.26 -7.13
N GLU A 128 28.19 13.06 -6.71
CA GLU A 128 28.95 11.83 -7.01
C GLU A 128 28.59 11.28 -8.40
N GLU A 129 29.59 11.05 -9.25
CA GLU A 129 29.38 10.47 -10.59
C GLU A 129 28.96 9.00 -10.48
N VAL A 130 27.82 8.66 -11.08
CA VAL A 130 27.25 7.30 -11.04
C VAL A 130 27.14 6.63 -12.40
N PHE A 131 27.19 7.43 -13.47
CA PHE A 131 27.09 6.91 -14.82
C PHE A 131 27.88 7.77 -15.79
N ARG A 132 28.54 7.11 -16.73
CA ARG A 132 29.23 7.74 -17.85
C ARG A 132 29.10 6.88 -19.09
N SER A 133 28.56 7.46 -20.16
CA SER A 133 28.49 6.78 -21.44
C SER A 133 29.88 6.62 -22.09
N PRO A 134 30.06 5.60 -22.96
CA PRO A 134 31.31 5.44 -23.69
C PRO A 134 31.71 6.69 -24.47
N GLY A 135 32.98 7.11 -24.35
CA GLY A 135 33.54 8.24 -25.09
C GLY A 135 33.41 9.60 -24.41
N MET A 136 32.79 9.68 -23.23
CA MET A 136 32.80 10.90 -22.41
C MET A 136 34.13 11.07 -21.64
N PRO A 137 34.70 12.29 -21.60
CA PRO A 137 35.92 12.59 -20.83
C PRO A 137 35.63 12.76 -19.33
N ASP A 138 36.69 12.75 -18.50
CA ASP A 138 36.57 12.95 -17.04
C ASP A 138 35.99 14.32 -16.65
N THR A 139 36.28 15.35 -17.44
CA THR A 139 35.87 16.73 -17.17
C THR A 139 35.19 17.30 -18.40
N PRO A 140 33.90 16.99 -18.64
CA PRO A 140 33.18 17.52 -19.78
C PRO A 140 32.91 19.02 -19.63
N THR A 141 33.07 19.77 -20.71
CA THR A 141 32.53 21.13 -20.88
C THR A 141 31.20 21.08 -21.63
N TRP A 142 30.46 22.19 -21.66
CA TRP A 142 29.16 22.31 -22.33
C TRP A 142 29.13 21.93 -23.82
N ASN A 143 30.28 21.99 -24.50
CA ASN A 143 30.46 21.66 -25.91
C ASN A 143 31.34 20.41 -26.13
N THR A 144 31.43 19.52 -25.14
CA THR A 144 32.09 18.23 -25.29
C THR A 144 31.44 17.47 -26.44
N ALA A 145 32.26 16.93 -27.34
CA ALA A 145 31.80 16.12 -28.47
C ALA A 145 32.00 14.62 -28.16
N PRO A 146 30.96 13.90 -27.70
CA PRO A 146 31.03 12.48 -27.40
C PRO A 146 31.15 11.58 -28.64
N SER A 147 31.28 10.27 -28.38
CA SER A 147 31.06 9.25 -29.41
C SER A 147 29.59 9.20 -29.82
N SER A 148 29.32 8.71 -31.02
CA SER A 148 27.95 8.56 -31.52
C SER A 148 27.26 7.38 -30.85
N HIS A 149 26.01 7.60 -30.44
CA HIS A 149 25.10 6.63 -29.85
C HIS A 149 23.69 7.04 -30.25
N GLU A 150 22.78 6.10 -30.47
CA GLU A 150 21.42 6.40 -30.89
C GLU A 150 20.44 6.03 -29.77
N ALA A 151 19.48 6.91 -29.49
CA ALA A 151 18.37 6.59 -28.62
C ALA A 151 17.37 5.62 -29.30
N SER A 152 16.48 5.01 -28.53
CA SER A 152 15.43 4.14 -29.07
C SER A 152 14.43 4.89 -29.97
N ASN A 153 14.33 6.21 -29.79
CA ASN A 153 13.43 7.11 -30.51
C ASN A 153 11.93 6.75 -30.38
N GLY A 154 11.56 5.93 -29.40
CA GLY A 154 10.23 5.35 -29.28
C GLY A 154 9.85 4.99 -27.85
N LEU A 155 8.58 4.65 -27.64
CA LEU A 155 8.09 4.13 -26.37
C LEU A 155 7.84 2.62 -26.45
N PRO A 156 8.12 1.86 -25.36
CA PRO A 156 8.78 2.30 -24.13
C PRO A 156 10.28 2.65 -24.35
N PRO A 157 10.89 3.51 -23.51
CA PRO A 157 12.33 3.79 -23.59
C PRO A 157 13.16 2.50 -23.46
N ASP A 158 14.27 2.42 -24.19
CA ASP A 158 15.25 1.33 -24.06
C ASP A 158 16.43 1.79 -23.22
N TYR A 159 16.38 1.50 -21.93
CA TYR A 159 17.42 1.91 -20.98
C TYR A 159 18.71 1.09 -21.07
N GLY A 160 18.71 -0.04 -21.80
CA GLY A 160 19.84 -0.96 -21.82
C GLY A 160 20.08 -1.68 -20.48
N THR A 161 21.36 -1.87 -20.13
CA THR A 161 21.76 -2.60 -18.91
C THR A 161 21.84 -1.66 -17.71
N LEU A 162 21.21 -2.04 -16.60
CA LEU A 162 21.35 -1.33 -15.33
C LEU A 162 22.80 -1.32 -14.85
N VAL A 163 23.30 -0.14 -14.50
CA VAL A 163 24.62 0.07 -13.91
C VAL A 163 24.46 0.23 -12.40
N ASP A 164 25.27 -0.49 -11.63
CA ASP A 164 25.32 -0.37 -10.18
C ASP A 164 25.86 1.01 -9.78
N ALA A 165 25.00 1.82 -9.16
CA ALA A 165 25.27 3.15 -8.67
C ALA A 165 25.44 3.19 -7.14
N SER A 166 25.60 2.03 -6.50
CA SER A 166 25.63 1.92 -5.03
C SER A 166 26.83 2.67 -4.40
N ALA A 167 27.84 3.06 -5.19
CA ALA A 167 28.90 3.96 -4.74
C ALA A 167 28.37 5.33 -4.26
N ALA A 168 27.25 5.80 -4.79
CA ALA A 168 26.61 7.05 -4.37
C ALA A 168 25.79 6.93 -3.07
N MET A 169 25.62 5.73 -2.50
CA MET A 169 24.82 5.58 -1.28
C MET A 169 25.35 6.41 -0.10
N SER A 170 26.68 6.59 0.01
CA SER A 170 27.28 7.42 1.06
C SER A 170 27.05 8.93 0.88
N PHE A 171 26.51 9.34 -0.26
CA PHE A 171 26.18 10.72 -0.59
C PHE A 171 24.69 11.01 -0.44
N LEU A 172 23.87 9.98 -0.23
CA LEU A 172 22.45 10.13 0.07
C LEU A 172 22.26 10.76 1.45
N VAL A 173 21.22 11.58 1.56
CA VAL A 173 20.80 12.20 2.82
C VAL A 173 19.32 11.99 3.05
N ASP A 174 18.90 12.00 4.31
CA ASP A 174 17.49 12.07 4.65
C ASP A 174 16.90 13.38 4.09
N GLY A 175 15.70 13.29 3.53
CA GLY A 175 15.04 14.37 2.80
C GLY A 175 15.41 14.38 1.32
N ASP A 176 15.55 15.58 0.75
CA ASP A 176 15.73 15.75 -0.68
C ASP A 176 17.11 15.31 -1.14
N ASN A 177 17.19 14.71 -2.31
CA ASN A 177 18.39 14.30 -3.04
C ASN A 177 18.21 14.72 -4.51
N VAL A 178 19.29 14.81 -5.27
CA VAL A 178 19.23 15.20 -6.68
C VAL A 178 19.89 14.16 -7.58
N LEU A 179 19.18 13.76 -8.63
CA LEU A 179 19.78 13.16 -9.82
C LEU A 179 20.06 14.28 -10.82
N VAL A 180 21.32 14.41 -11.19
CA VAL A 180 21.78 15.35 -12.20
C VAL A 180 22.17 14.59 -13.45
N VAL A 181 21.67 15.01 -14.61
CA VAL A 181 21.99 14.36 -15.89
C VAL A 181 22.42 15.40 -16.90
N GLY A 182 23.60 15.19 -17.49
CA GLY A 182 24.04 15.91 -18.67
C GLY A 182 23.89 15.04 -19.91
N VAL A 183 23.41 15.61 -21.00
CA VAL A 183 23.43 14.99 -22.33
C VAL A 183 24.12 15.92 -23.30
N TRP A 184 25.02 15.38 -24.12
CA TRP A 184 25.83 16.11 -25.07
C TRP A 184 25.58 15.59 -26.47
N ASN A 185 25.43 16.53 -27.38
CA ASN A 185 25.38 16.26 -28.79
C ASN A 185 26.79 16.12 -29.34
N ARG A 186 27.02 15.17 -30.23
CA ARG A 186 28.31 14.98 -30.88
C ARG A 186 28.73 16.18 -31.71
N ASN A 187 27.79 16.91 -32.31
CA ASN A 187 28.05 18.14 -33.07
C ASN A 187 26.78 18.97 -33.29
N ASP A 188 26.94 20.20 -33.77
CA ASP A 188 25.85 21.16 -34.03
C ASP A 188 24.99 20.83 -35.26
N THR A 189 25.33 19.79 -36.03
CA THR A 189 24.57 19.31 -37.19
C THR A 189 23.84 17.98 -36.94
N SER A 190 23.83 17.46 -35.71
CA SER A 190 23.10 16.23 -35.39
C SER A 190 21.59 16.42 -35.56
N SER A 191 20.94 15.37 -36.06
CA SER A 191 19.50 15.30 -36.32
C SER A 191 18.66 15.30 -35.04
N ASP A 192 19.25 14.86 -33.95
CA ASP A 192 18.60 14.56 -32.69
C ASP A 192 19.52 14.82 -31.50
N LEU A 193 18.88 14.82 -30.33
CA LEU A 193 19.46 14.81 -29.01
C LEU A 193 18.34 14.42 -28.06
N VAL A 194 18.51 13.42 -27.20
CA VAL A 194 17.52 13.12 -26.16
C VAL A 194 18.19 12.44 -24.98
N VAL A 195 17.61 12.60 -23.79
CA VAL A 195 17.93 11.75 -22.64
C VAL A 195 16.69 11.42 -21.82
N VAL A 196 16.59 10.15 -21.46
CA VAL A 196 15.64 9.59 -20.50
C VAL A 196 16.44 8.74 -19.51
N PRO A 197 16.79 9.29 -18.34
CA PRO A 197 17.43 8.51 -17.29
C PRO A 197 16.42 7.61 -16.59
N GLN A 198 16.92 6.54 -16.00
CA GLN A 198 16.23 5.72 -15.02
C GLN A 198 17.09 5.64 -13.76
N LEU A 199 16.51 5.99 -12.61
CA LEU A 199 17.10 5.76 -11.29
C LEU A 199 16.20 4.81 -10.52
N LEU A 200 16.75 3.67 -10.12
CA LEU A 200 16.07 2.69 -9.29
C LEU A 200 16.82 2.51 -7.98
N MET A 201 16.08 2.18 -6.94
CA MET A 201 16.64 1.78 -5.66
C MET A 201 15.94 0.54 -5.12
N ASN A 202 16.69 -0.26 -4.38
CA ASN A 202 16.10 -1.27 -3.51
C ASN A 202 16.07 -0.72 -2.09
N ILE A 203 14.88 -0.43 -1.58
CA ILE A 203 14.64 -0.21 -0.16
C ILE A 203 13.78 -1.38 0.34
N PRO A 204 14.14 -2.05 1.44
CA PRO A 204 13.25 -3.04 2.03
C PRO A 204 11.95 -2.36 2.48
N SER A 205 10.82 -2.86 2.00
CA SER A 205 9.52 -2.53 2.55
C SER A 205 9.47 -2.98 4.02
N PHE A 206 8.73 -2.27 4.85
CA PHE A 206 8.44 -2.68 6.23
C PHE A 206 7.02 -2.27 6.60
N VAL A 207 6.46 -2.93 7.61
CA VAL A 207 5.11 -2.62 8.10
C VAL A 207 5.15 -1.31 8.90
N THR A 208 4.39 -0.32 8.46
CA THR A 208 4.20 0.98 9.13
C THR A 208 2.94 1.01 10.00
N ARG A 209 1.99 0.10 9.74
CA ARG A 209 0.77 -0.08 10.55
C ARG A 209 0.34 -1.53 10.57
N GLY A 210 0.00 -2.04 11.75
CA GLY A 210 -0.51 -3.39 11.92
C GLY A 210 0.59 -4.46 11.97
N PRO A 211 0.27 -5.72 11.63
CA PRO A 211 -1.02 -6.19 11.11
C PRO A 211 -2.16 -6.06 12.12
N TYR A 212 -3.39 -5.96 11.64
CA TYR A 212 -4.59 -5.93 12.46
C TYR A 212 -5.73 -6.74 11.82
N LEU A 213 -6.59 -7.29 12.68
CA LEU A 213 -7.59 -8.28 12.31
C LEU A 213 -9.00 -7.71 12.41
N GLN A 214 -9.86 -8.01 11.44
CA GLN A 214 -11.26 -7.60 11.43
C GLN A 214 -12.15 -8.74 10.90
N TRP A 215 -13.45 -8.66 11.18
CA TRP A 215 -14.45 -9.56 10.58
C TRP A 215 -14.13 -11.05 10.69
N ALA A 216 -13.78 -11.52 11.89
CA ALA A 216 -13.67 -12.96 12.13
C ALA A 216 -15.05 -13.61 12.08
N THR A 217 -15.24 -14.50 11.11
CA THR A 217 -16.42 -15.36 10.96
C THR A 217 -16.02 -16.82 11.29
N PRO A 218 -16.96 -17.78 11.23
CA PRO A 218 -16.61 -19.18 11.42
C PRO A 218 -15.64 -19.75 10.37
N ASP A 219 -15.56 -19.15 9.19
CA ASP A 219 -14.76 -19.67 8.09
C ASP A 219 -13.92 -18.61 7.37
N SER A 220 -13.88 -17.38 7.88
CA SER A 220 -13.04 -16.31 7.33
C SER A 220 -12.53 -15.34 8.39
N ILE A 221 -11.52 -14.55 8.01
CA ILE A 221 -11.08 -13.36 8.74
C ILE A 221 -10.43 -12.38 7.75
N ILE A 222 -10.49 -11.08 8.05
CA ILE A 222 -9.79 -10.04 7.30
C ILE A 222 -8.49 -9.69 8.03
N VAL A 223 -7.38 -9.71 7.29
CA VAL A 223 -6.06 -9.26 7.75
C VAL A 223 -5.69 -7.99 7.00
N ARG A 224 -5.36 -6.93 7.74
CA ARG A 224 -4.93 -5.64 7.19
C ARG A 224 -3.56 -5.23 7.71
N TRP A 225 -2.80 -4.52 6.89
CA TRP A 225 -1.56 -3.87 7.29
C TRP A 225 -1.22 -2.74 6.33
N ARG A 226 -0.33 -1.84 6.73
CA ARG A 226 0.25 -0.83 5.86
C ARG A 226 1.75 -1.02 5.71
N THR A 227 2.29 -0.84 4.51
CA THR A 227 3.73 -0.86 4.23
C THR A 227 4.29 0.54 3.96
N SER A 228 5.60 0.68 4.08
CA SER A 228 6.33 1.92 3.80
C SER A 228 6.35 2.32 2.32
N LEU A 229 6.15 1.37 1.41
CA LEU A 229 6.16 1.55 -0.05
C LEU A 229 5.05 0.68 -0.67
N PRO A 230 4.48 1.04 -1.85
CA PRO A 230 3.54 0.15 -2.52
C PRO A 230 4.18 -1.21 -2.86
N THR A 231 3.60 -2.30 -2.35
CA THR A 231 4.04 -3.68 -2.66
C THR A 231 2.85 -4.53 -3.09
N ASP A 232 3.11 -5.69 -3.69
CA ASP A 232 2.11 -6.74 -3.74
C ASP A 232 1.84 -7.27 -2.32
N SER A 233 0.72 -7.95 -2.13
CA SER A 233 0.26 -8.37 -0.80
C SER A 233 0.37 -9.89 -0.66
N ARG A 234 0.99 -10.36 0.42
CA ARG A 234 1.05 -11.78 0.76
C ARG A 234 0.64 -12.01 2.21
N VAL A 235 -0.30 -12.93 2.41
CA VAL A 235 -0.59 -13.52 3.72
C VAL A 235 -0.23 -15.00 3.68
N ARG A 236 0.53 -15.47 4.67
CA ARG A 236 0.74 -16.90 4.91
C ARG A 236 0.10 -17.27 6.24
N TYR A 237 -0.50 -18.44 6.32
CA TYR A 237 -1.16 -18.90 7.54
C TYR A 237 -1.08 -20.42 7.71
N GLY A 238 -1.23 -20.87 8.97
CA GLY A 238 -1.10 -22.28 9.32
C GLY A 238 -1.43 -22.56 10.79
N SER A 239 -1.18 -23.79 11.23
CA SER A 239 -1.53 -24.25 12.58
C SER A 239 -0.45 -24.00 13.64
N ALA A 240 0.75 -23.59 13.23
CA ALA A 240 1.85 -23.28 14.13
C ALA A 240 2.86 -22.32 13.48
N PRO A 241 3.63 -21.55 14.28
CA PRO A 241 4.79 -20.80 13.79
C PRO A 241 5.81 -21.71 13.10
N GLY A 242 6.45 -21.21 12.06
CA GLY A 242 7.35 -21.96 11.16
C GLY A 242 6.64 -22.99 10.27
N SER A 243 5.30 -23.10 10.36
CA SER A 243 4.48 -24.08 9.63
C SER A 243 3.28 -23.41 8.93
N LEU A 244 3.50 -22.23 8.34
CA LEU A 244 2.52 -21.52 7.53
C LEU A 244 2.44 -22.16 6.13
N THR A 245 1.59 -23.18 6.02
CA THR A 245 1.45 -24.02 4.80
C THR A 245 0.51 -23.46 3.75
N GLN A 246 -0.29 -22.45 4.08
CA GLN A 246 -1.22 -21.80 3.16
C GLN A 246 -0.70 -20.40 2.82
N THR A 247 -0.96 -19.94 1.59
CA THR A 247 -0.54 -18.63 1.08
C THR A 247 -1.67 -18.03 0.25
N LEU A 248 -1.92 -16.74 0.42
CA LEU A 248 -2.75 -15.90 -0.43
C LEU A 248 -1.91 -14.72 -0.93
N ASP A 249 -2.00 -14.45 -2.22
CA ASP A 249 -1.25 -13.40 -2.92
C ASP A 249 -2.22 -12.49 -3.68
N GLU A 250 -2.02 -11.19 -3.58
CA GLU A 250 -2.68 -10.17 -4.41
C GLU A 250 -1.61 -9.32 -5.10
N VAL A 251 -1.61 -9.33 -6.43
CA VAL A 251 -0.52 -8.76 -7.25
C VAL A 251 -0.57 -7.24 -7.41
N ALA A 252 -1.67 -6.60 -7.01
CA ALA A 252 -1.82 -5.15 -7.11
C ALA A 252 -0.92 -4.45 -6.09
N LEU A 253 -0.14 -3.46 -6.56
CA LEU A 253 0.73 -2.68 -5.69
C LEU A 253 -0.09 -1.66 -4.90
N THR A 254 -0.03 -1.76 -3.58
CA THR A 254 -0.71 -0.84 -2.65
C THR A 254 0.14 -0.65 -1.40
N GLN A 255 -0.07 0.45 -0.67
CA GLN A 255 0.48 0.61 0.67
C GLN A 255 -0.46 0.06 1.73
N ASP A 256 -1.77 0.21 1.53
CA ASP A 256 -2.80 -0.28 2.44
C ASP A 256 -3.29 -1.62 1.91
N HIS A 257 -2.95 -2.69 2.63
CA HIS A 257 -3.22 -4.06 2.26
C HIS A 257 -4.42 -4.58 3.04
N GLU A 258 -5.28 -5.33 2.36
CA GLU A 258 -6.44 -5.99 2.93
C GLU A 258 -6.63 -7.35 2.24
N ILE A 259 -6.56 -8.43 3.01
CA ILE A 259 -6.79 -9.79 2.51
C ILE A 259 -7.82 -10.48 3.39
N THR A 260 -8.90 -10.95 2.77
CA THR A 260 -9.81 -11.93 3.40
C THR A 260 -9.22 -13.32 3.25
N ILE A 261 -8.98 -14.01 4.37
CA ILE A 261 -8.62 -15.44 4.38
C ILE A 261 -9.92 -16.26 4.41
N PRO A 262 -10.27 -17.03 3.37
CA PRO A 262 -11.51 -17.81 3.35
C PRO A 262 -11.27 -19.29 3.72
N GLY A 263 -12.36 -20.04 3.91
CA GLY A 263 -12.33 -21.50 4.01
C GLY A 263 -11.67 -22.05 5.28
N LEU A 264 -11.65 -21.25 6.35
CA LEU A 264 -11.10 -21.63 7.64
C LEU A 264 -12.04 -22.58 8.39
N SER A 265 -11.50 -23.31 9.36
CA SER A 265 -12.32 -24.09 10.29
C SER A 265 -12.80 -23.21 11.44
N ALA A 266 -14.05 -23.37 11.84
CA ALA A 266 -14.63 -22.63 12.96
C ALA A 266 -13.92 -22.92 14.28
N ASP A 267 -13.96 -21.94 15.18
CA ASP A 267 -13.43 -22.02 16.54
C ASP A 267 -11.96 -22.49 16.64
N THR A 268 -11.14 -22.17 15.64
CA THR A 268 -9.80 -22.74 15.45
C THR A 268 -8.74 -21.65 15.47
N PHE A 269 -7.62 -21.92 16.14
CA PHE A 269 -6.45 -21.05 16.13
C PHE A 269 -5.62 -21.24 14.86
N TYR A 270 -5.21 -20.11 14.27
CA TYR A 270 -4.28 -20.04 13.16
C TYR A 270 -3.19 -19.03 13.48
N TYR A 271 -1.96 -19.33 13.07
CA TYR A 271 -0.85 -18.39 13.07
C TYR A 271 -0.69 -17.82 11.66
N TYR A 272 -0.16 -16.60 11.56
CA TYR A 272 -0.03 -15.93 10.27
C TYR A 272 1.21 -15.05 10.16
N SER A 273 1.53 -14.69 8.92
CA SER A 273 2.50 -13.65 8.57
C SER A 273 1.96 -12.79 7.44
N VAL A 274 2.37 -11.52 7.42
CA VAL A 274 2.08 -10.56 6.34
C VAL A 274 3.37 -10.14 5.65
N GLY A 275 3.28 -9.78 4.37
CA GLY A 275 4.40 -9.25 3.61
C GLY A 275 4.07 -9.11 2.14
N ASP A 276 5.08 -9.32 1.30
CA ASP A 276 4.99 -9.26 -0.15
C ASP A 276 5.49 -10.57 -0.78
N SER A 277 5.52 -10.67 -2.11
CA SER A 277 5.98 -11.89 -2.78
C SER A 277 7.46 -12.22 -2.52
N GLY A 278 8.26 -11.22 -2.12
CA GLY A 278 9.69 -11.32 -1.89
C GLY A 278 10.09 -11.56 -0.43
N ALA A 279 9.31 -11.08 0.54
CA ALA A 279 9.67 -11.10 1.95
C ALA A 279 8.48 -11.24 2.92
N VAL A 280 8.75 -11.87 4.06
CA VAL A 280 7.88 -11.76 5.25
C VAL A 280 8.25 -10.49 6.00
N LEU A 281 7.28 -9.61 6.21
CA LEU A 281 7.49 -8.31 6.87
C LEU A 281 7.09 -8.31 8.34
N ALA A 282 6.09 -9.11 8.73
CA ALA A 282 5.72 -9.35 10.12
C ALA A 282 5.04 -10.71 10.31
N GLY A 283 5.20 -11.33 11.49
CA GLY A 283 4.58 -12.60 11.86
C GLY A 283 5.46 -13.84 11.66
N ASP A 284 4.82 -15.00 11.53
CA ASP A 284 5.44 -16.33 11.64
C ASP A 284 6.08 -16.61 13.02
N ASP A 285 5.42 -16.11 14.07
CA ASP A 285 5.83 -16.22 15.46
C ASP A 285 4.62 -16.55 16.37
N SER A 286 4.85 -16.64 17.69
CA SER A 286 3.79 -16.94 18.66
C SER A 286 2.83 -15.79 18.95
N ASP A 287 3.15 -14.59 18.47
CA ASP A 287 2.45 -13.35 18.80
C ASP A 287 1.48 -12.91 17.69
N HIS A 288 1.55 -13.55 16.51
CA HIS A 288 0.69 -13.31 15.36
C HIS A 288 -0.19 -14.52 15.10
N TYR A 289 -1.36 -14.51 15.72
CA TYR A 289 -2.35 -15.57 15.58
C TYR A 289 -3.74 -15.00 15.62
N PHE A 290 -4.74 -15.74 15.16
CA PHE A 290 -6.13 -15.41 15.37
C PHE A 290 -6.92 -16.67 15.68
N ARG A 291 -8.15 -16.49 16.18
CA ARG A 291 -9.12 -17.56 16.33
C ARG A 291 -10.35 -17.22 15.51
N THR A 292 -10.77 -18.13 14.64
CA THR A 292 -12.05 -17.98 13.93
C THR A 292 -13.22 -18.01 14.88
N ALA A 293 -14.33 -17.38 14.49
CA ALA A 293 -15.53 -17.39 15.31
C ALA A 293 -16.05 -18.83 15.49
N PRO A 294 -16.71 -19.15 16.62
CA PRO A 294 -17.50 -20.36 16.72
C PRO A 294 -18.66 -20.34 15.72
N LEU A 295 -19.17 -21.52 15.34
CA LEU A 295 -20.39 -21.60 14.54
C LEU A 295 -21.52 -20.81 15.19
N VAL A 296 -22.30 -20.12 14.35
CA VAL A 296 -23.48 -19.35 14.76
C VAL A 296 -24.43 -20.23 15.60
N GLY A 297 -24.92 -19.69 16.71
CA GLY A 297 -25.73 -20.39 17.71
C GLY A 297 -24.95 -21.19 18.78
N THR A 298 -23.62 -21.26 18.70
CA THR A 298 -22.81 -22.01 19.68
C THR A 298 -22.86 -21.37 21.06
N ARG A 299 -23.28 -22.14 22.08
CA ARG A 299 -23.27 -21.69 23.49
C ARG A 299 -21.95 -22.03 24.17
N ARG A 300 -21.12 -21.01 24.43
CA ARG A 300 -19.87 -21.14 25.17
C ARG A 300 -19.48 -19.83 25.85
N PRO A 301 -18.58 -19.85 26.84
CA PRO A 301 -17.95 -18.63 27.33
C PRO A 301 -17.22 -17.90 26.20
N LEU A 302 -17.37 -16.57 26.17
CA LEU A 302 -16.68 -15.64 25.30
C LEU A 302 -16.07 -14.51 26.13
N ARG A 303 -14.96 -13.97 25.65
CA ARG A 303 -14.38 -12.73 26.16
C ARG A 303 -14.43 -11.66 25.07
N VAL A 304 -15.24 -10.64 25.31
CA VAL A 304 -15.31 -9.44 24.49
C VAL A 304 -14.65 -8.30 25.27
N TRP A 305 -13.67 -7.63 24.68
CA TRP A 305 -13.15 -6.36 25.20
C TRP A 305 -13.98 -5.22 24.62
N VAL A 306 -14.53 -4.37 25.48
CA VAL A 306 -15.41 -3.26 25.06
C VAL A 306 -14.84 -1.99 25.65
N ILE A 307 -14.45 -1.03 24.80
CA ILE A 307 -13.88 0.26 25.20
C ILE A 307 -14.46 1.38 24.35
N GLY A 308 -14.71 2.54 24.93
CA GLY A 308 -15.04 3.79 24.23
C GLY A 308 -14.06 4.88 24.64
N ASP A 309 -14.00 5.96 23.87
CA ASP A 309 -13.24 7.17 24.21
C ASP A 309 -11.74 6.88 24.44
N SER A 310 -11.24 5.85 23.74
CA SER A 310 -9.89 5.32 23.93
C SER A 310 -8.82 6.05 23.12
N GLY A 311 -9.23 7.05 22.33
CA GLY A 311 -8.45 7.69 21.29
C GLY A 311 -7.42 8.73 21.72
N THR A 312 -7.10 8.83 23.02
CA THR A 312 -6.30 9.95 23.57
C THR A 312 -4.80 9.82 23.34
N ALA A 313 -4.32 8.64 22.89
CA ALA A 313 -2.90 8.33 22.65
C ALA A 313 -1.95 8.59 23.84
N ASN A 314 -2.48 8.64 25.07
CA ASN A 314 -1.73 9.09 26.25
C ASN A 314 -1.50 7.96 27.27
N GLY A 315 -0.98 8.32 28.45
CA GLY A 315 -0.73 7.39 29.55
C GLY A 315 -2.00 6.70 30.07
N ASP A 316 -3.12 7.42 30.17
CA ASP A 316 -4.38 6.87 30.68
C ASP A 316 -4.94 5.78 29.75
N ALA A 317 -4.86 5.98 28.43
CA ALA A 317 -5.23 4.95 27.45
C ALA A 317 -4.36 3.68 27.60
N ARG A 318 -3.05 3.86 27.82
CA ARG A 318 -2.13 2.74 28.09
C ARG A 318 -2.44 2.04 29.41
N ASP A 319 -2.81 2.78 30.45
CA ASP A 319 -3.19 2.21 31.74
C ASP A 319 -4.47 1.35 31.64
N VAL A 320 -5.47 1.77 30.85
CA VAL A 320 -6.67 0.96 30.56
C VAL A 320 -6.31 -0.33 29.82
N ARG A 321 -5.48 -0.24 28.79
CA ARG A 321 -4.94 -1.41 28.06
C ARG A 321 -4.24 -2.38 29.00
N ASP A 322 -3.32 -1.86 29.82
CA ASP A 322 -2.47 -2.67 30.69
C ASP A 322 -3.27 -3.31 31.82
N ALA A 323 -4.26 -2.59 32.37
CA ALA A 323 -5.23 -3.15 33.31
C ALA A 323 -6.01 -4.32 32.70
N TYR A 324 -6.46 -4.20 31.45
CA TYR A 324 -7.13 -5.29 30.74
C TYR A 324 -6.22 -6.50 30.54
N ARG A 325 -4.98 -6.30 30.06
CA ARG A 325 -4.01 -7.38 29.86
C ARG A 325 -3.65 -8.09 31.17
N ASN A 326 -3.49 -7.34 32.26
CA ASN A 326 -3.24 -7.89 33.58
C ASN A 326 -4.42 -8.72 34.09
N PHE A 327 -5.65 -8.28 33.81
CA PHE A 327 -6.86 -9.02 34.15
C PHE A 327 -7.00 -10.32 33.36
N THR A 328 -6.69 -10.31 32.06
CA THR A 328 -6.85 -11.50 31.20
C THR A 328 -5.72 -12.51 31.36
N GLN A 329 -4.53 -12.11 31.83
CA GLN A 329 -3.37 -12.98 32.04
C GLN A 329 -3.02 -13.85 30.81
N GLY A 330 -3.14 -13.27 29.62
CA GLY A 330 -2.85 -13.96 28.35
C GLY A 330 -3.96 -14.91 27.88
N VAL A 331 -5.08 -15.01 28.59
CA VAL A 331 -6.26 -15.71 28.04
C VAL A 331 -6.81 -14.88 26.89
N HIS A 332 -6.94 -15.53 25.73
CA HIS A 332 -7.39 -14.92 24.47
C HIS A 332 -8.66 -14.07 24.62
N THR A 333 -8.69 -12.99 23.85
CA THR A 333 -9.83 -12.10 23.67
C THR A 333 -10.48 -12.46 22.35
N ASP A 334 -11.71 -12.97 22.38
CA ASP A 334 -12.39 -13.46 21.18
C ASP A 334 -12.81 -12.29 20.26
N LEU A 335 -13.18 -11.14 20.85
CA LEU A 335 -13.64 -9.94 20.14
C LEU A 335 -13.18 -8.66 20.82
N TRP A 336 -12.91 -7.61 20.04
CA TRP A 336 -12.73 -6.25 20.52
C TRP A 336 -13.75 -5.31 19.88
N LEU A 337 -14.57 -4.66 20.72
CA LEU A 337 -15.50 -3.61 20.33
C LEU A 337 -14.95 -2.25 20.73
N MET A 338 -14.81 -1.35 19.76
CA MET A 338 -14.55 0.07 20.01
C MET A 338 -15.85 0.86 19.89
N LEU A 339 -16.13 1.68 20.91
CA LEU A 339 -17.41 2.40 21.08
C LEU A 339 -17.35 3.85 20.60
N GLY A 340 -16.45 4.18 19.67
CA GLY A 340 -16.31 5.52 19.12
C GLY A 340 -15.37 6.40 19.95
N ASP A 341 -15.02 7.53 19.36
CA ASP A 341 -13.93 8.40 19.78
C ASP A 341 -12.62 7.60 19.87
N ASN A 342 -12.35 6.90 18.78
CA ASN A 342 -11.23 6.00 18.61
C ASN A 342 -9.92 6.78 18.36
N ALA A 343 -10.04 8.03 17.90
CA ALA A 343 -8.95 8.96 17.68
C ALA A 343 -9.39 10.41 18.00
N TYR A 344 -8.71 11.05 18.96
CA TYR A 344 -8.93 12.46 19.30
C TYR A 344 -7.88 13.35 18.63
N ASN A 345 -8.20 14.60 18.27
CA ASN A 345 -9.47 15.32 18.52
C ASN A 345 -10.42 15.36 17.32
N SER A 346 -9.96 14.98 16.13
CA SER A 346 -10.75 15.12 14.90
C SER A 346 -10.69 13.89 14.00
N GLY A 347 -10.20 12.76 14.52
CA GLY A 347 -10.19 11.50 13.78
C GLY A 347 -9.27 11.52 12.56
N THR A 348 -8.16 12.27 12.59
CA THR A 348 -7.19 12.27 11.48
C THR A 348 -6.45 10.93 11.40
N ILE A 349 -5.84 10.64 10.25
CA ILE A 349 -5.10 9.38 10.05
C ILE A 349 -3.90 9.25 10.98
N GLU A 350 -3.26 10.38 11.34
CA GLU A 350 -2.18 10.44 12.32
C GLU A 350 -2.68 10.19 13.75
N GLU A 351 -3.86 10.72 14.10
CA GLU A 351 -4.48 10.48 15.40
C GLU A 351 -4.87 9.00 15.54
N TYR A 352 -5.40 8.37 14.48
CA TYR A 352 -5.63 6.92 14.44
C TYR A 352 -4.35 6.11 14.59
N GLN A 353 -3.28 6.50 13.89
CA GLN A 353 -1.96 5.86 14.04
C GLN A 353 -1.51 5.89 15.49
N ALA A 354 -1.50 7.08 16.09
CA ALA A 354 -1.02 7.27 17.46
C ALA A 354 -1.90 6.61 18.51
N ALA A 355 -3.22 6.65 18.35
CA ALA A 355 -4.17 6.25 19.38
C ALA A 355 -4.60 4.79 19.29
N VAL A 356 -4.71 4.23 18.09
CA VAL A 356 -5.16 2.84 17.89
C VAL A 356 -3.96 1.93 17.63
N PHE A 357 -3.21 2.23 16.57
CA PHE A 357 -2.20 1.32 16.05
C PHE A 357 -0.93 1.28 16.92
N ASP A 358 -0.52 2.40 17.50
CA ASP A 358 0.68 2.49 18.36
C ASP A 358 0.38 2.12 19.84
N ILE A 359 -0.88 2.22 20.29
CA ILE A 359 -1.28 1.86 21.66
C ILE A 359 -1.61 0.37 21.77
N TYR A 360 -2.29 -0.21 20.78
CA TYR A 360 -2.87 -1.55 20.89
C TYR A 360 -2.29 -2.61 19.92
N PRO A 361 -1.00 -2.57 19.52
CA PRO A 361 -0.49 -3.46 18.47
C PRO A 361 -0.58 -4.94 18.83
N GLU A 362 -0.55 -5.32 20.12
CA GLU A 362 -0.65 -6.72 20.52
C GLU A 362 -2.04 -7.31 20.39
N ILE A 363 -3.08 -6.54 20.72
CA ILE A 363 -4.46 -7.04 20.61
C ILE A 363 -4.97 -6.95 19.17
N LEU A 364 -4.55 -5.92 18.42
CA LEU A 364 -4.85 -5.77 17.00
C LEU A 364 -4.43 -7.00 16.17
N ARG A 365 -3.25 -7.57 16.46
CA ARG A 365 -2.72 -8.74 15.76
C ARG A 365 -3.24 -10.08 16.29
N THR A 366 -4.06 -10.08 17.35
CA THR A 366 -4.60 -11.33 17.93
C THR A 366 -6.11 -11.46 17.95
N SER A 367 -6.84 -10.36 17.90
CA SER A 367 -8.29 -10.34 18.10
C SER A 367 -8.96 -9.51 17.02
N ALA A 368 -10.09 -9.99 16.51
CA ALA A 368 -10.86 -9.24 15.52
C ALA A 368 -11.50 -7.99 16.16
N LEU A 369 -11.29 -6.86 15.51
CA LEU A 369 -11.77 -5.55 15.90
C LEU A 369 -13.02 -5.16 15.11
N PHE A 370 -14.03 -4.68 15.84
CA PHE A 370 -15.25 -4.07 15.32
C PHE A 370 -15.41 -2.69 15.97
N ALA A 371 -15.50 -1.64 15.17
CA ALA A 371 -15.57 -0.26 15.66
C ALA A 371 -16.91 0.38 15.32
N THR A 372 -17.39 1.26 16.21
CA THR A 372 -18.37 2.28 15.89
C THR A 372 -17.68 3.64 15.80
N LEU A 373 -18.31 4.57 15.09
CA LEU A 373 -17.86 5.94 14.89
C LEU A 373 -18.39 6.84 16.01
N GLY A 374 -17.50 7.61 16.64
CA GLY A 374 -17.84 8.67 17.58
C GLY A 374 -17.78 10.06 16.97
N ASN A 375 -18.12 11.09 17.75
CA ASN A 375 -18.17 12.45 17.23
C ASN A 375 -16.78 13.04 16.97
N HIS A 376 -15.73 12.56 17.65
CA HIS A 376 -14.36 12.98 17.36
C HIS A 376 -13.78 12.25 16.14
N ASP A 377 -14.26 11.05 15.81
CA ASP A 377 -13.86 10.34 14.59
C ASP A 377 -14.40 11.02 13.31
N ASP A 378 -15.59 11.61 13.40
CA ASP A 378 -16.31 12.28 12.30
C ASP A 378 -15.70 13.63 11.91
N GLY A 379 -14.74 14.16 12.68
CA GLY A 379 -14.10 15.45 12.40
C GLY A 379 -13.34 15.51 11.08
N SER A 380 -12.84 14.36 10.60
CA SER A 380 -12.10 14.19 9.35
C SER A 380 -12.71 13.14 8.44
N ALA A 381 -13.89 12.62 8.77
CA ALA A 381 -14.62 11.63 8.00
C ALA A 381 -15.96 12.18 7.51
N SER A 382 -16.61 11.45 6.62
CA SER A 382 -17.95 11.77 6.16
C SER A 382 -18.80 10.51 6.15
N THR A 383 -19.74 10.42 7.10
CA THR A 383 -20.67 9.28 7.19
C THR A 383 -21.52 9.11 5.92
N LEU A 384 -22.00 10.21 5.31
CA LEU A 384 -22.85 10.12 4.10
C LEU A 384 -22.06 9.73 2.85
N ALA A 385 -20.76 10.07 2.78
CA ALA A 385 -19.91 9.70 1.66
C ALA A 385 -19.15 8.38 1.89
N LEU A 386 -19.10 7.90 3.13
CA LEU A 386 -18.28 6.76 3.59
C LEU A 386 -16.81 6.96 3.24
N THR A 387 -16.28 8.15 3.54
CA THR A 387 -14.89 8.51 3.24
C THR A 387 -14.18 9.11 4.45
N GLY A 388 -12.85 9.04 4.43
CA GLY A 388 -11.98 9.61 5.45
C GLY A 388 -11.49 8.57 6.45
N PRO A 389 -10.65 8.97 7.42
CA PRO A 389 -9.76 8.05 8.12
C PRO A 389 -10.45 6.87 8.79
N TYR A 390 -11.62 7.06 9.42
CA TYR A 390 -12.40 5.97 10.02
C TYR A 390 -12.75 4.88 9.00
N TYR A 391 -13.29 5.28 7.84
CA TYR A 391 -13.68 4.37 6.76
C TYR A 391 -12.47 3.81 6.00
N ASP A 392 -11.37 4.56 5.96
CA ASP A 392 -10.13 4.09 5.32
C ASP A 392 -9.44 3.01 6.15
N VAL A 393 -9.45 3.09 7.49
CA VAL A 393 -8.69 2.18 8.36
C VAL A 393 -9.49 0.99 8.90
N PHE A 394 -10.81 1.05 8.89
CA PHE A 394 -11.68 -0.07 9.29
C PHE A 394 -12.51 -0.54 8.11
N THR A 395 -12.47 -1.84 7.85
CA THR A 395 -13.26 -2.48 6.80
C THR A 395 -14.64 -2.79 7.34
N TYR A 396 -15.63 -2.76 6.46
CA TYR A 396 -16.94 -3.36 6.67
C TYR A 396 -17.13 -4.53 5.69
N GLN A 397 -17.70 -5.63 6.17
CA GLN A 397 -18.10 -6.74 5.31
C GLN A 397 -19.60 -6.93 5.37
N ASP A 398 -20.24 -6.83 4.21
CA ASP A 398 -21.65 -7.17 4.04
C ASP A 398 -21.79 -8.68 3.80
N ASP A 399 -22.46 -9.40 4.70
CA ASP A 399 -22.74 -10.83 4.54
C ASP A 399 -23.93 -11.12 3.60
N GLY A 400 -24.59 -10.07 3.10
CA GLY A 400 -25.69 -10.10 2.13
C GLY A 400 -27.03 -10.59 2.68
N VAL A 401 -27.11 -11.06 3.93
CA VAL A 401 -28.34 -11.61 4.53
C VAL A 401 -28.92 -10.64 5.57
N LEU A 402 -28.06 -10.00 6.37
CA LEU A 402 -28.42 -8.96 7.34
C LEU A 402 -27.72 -7.61 7.06
N GLY A 403 -26.99 -7.55 5.95
CA GLY A 403 -26.30 -6.37 5.45
C GLY A 403 -27.11 -5.09 5.48
N SER A 404 -26.51 -4.04 6.04
CA SER A 404 -27.05 -2.69 5.97
C SER A 404 -26.81 -2.03 4.61
N GLY A 405 -25.92 -2.59 3.77
CA GLY A 405 -25.42 -1.96 2.55
C GLY A 405 -24.54 -0.73 2.80
N THR A 406 -24.08 -0.50 4.04
CA THR A 406 -23.25 0.65 4.42
C THR A 406 -22.27 0.29 5.52
N GLU A 407 -21.11 0.96 5.53
CA GLU A 407 -20.10 0.78 6.57
C GLU A 407 -20.42 1.55 7.86
N ALA A 408 -21.42 2.45 7.81
CA ALA A 408 -21.74 3.33 8.91
C ALA A 408 -22.42 2.63 10.09
N TYR A 409 -23.19 1.58 9.84
CA TYR A 409 -23.89 0.77 10.84
C TYR A 409 -24.06 -0.63 10.28
N TYR A 410 -24.00 -1.65 11.14
CA TYR A 410 -23.93 -3.04 10.71
C TYR A 410 -24.27 -4.00 11.84
N SER A 411 -24.51 -5.27 11.50
CA SER A 411 -24.67 -6.34 12.47
C SER A 411 -23.80 -7.55 12.10
N PHE A 412 -23.56 -8.43 13.07
CA PHE A 412 -22.86 -9.69 12.86
C PHE A 412 -23.21 -10.70 13.96
N ASP A 413 -23.17 -11.97 13.61
CA ASP A 413 -23.32 -13.07 14.56
C ASP A 413 -21.95 -13.58 15.02
N PHE A 414 -21.79 -13.78 16.33
CA PHE A 414 -20.62 -14.44 16.90
C PHE A 414 -21.05 -15.42 17.99
N ALA A 415 -20.82 -16.71 17.74
CA ALA A 415 -21.39 -17.78 18.57
C ALA A 415 -22.92 -17.61 18.71
N ASN A 416 -23.47 -17.61 19.92
CA ASN A 416 -24.91 -17.42 20.18
C ASN A 416 -25.33 -15.96 20.45
N ILE A 417 -24.56 -14.99 19.97
CA ILE A 417 -24.80 -13.55 20.18
C ILE A 417 -24.93 -12.86 18.82
N HIS A 418 -25.96 -12.04 18.68
CA HIS A 418 -26.15 -11.09 17.59
C HIS A 418 -25.68 -9.71 18.04
N PHE A 419 -24.66 -9.16 17.39
CA PHE A 419 -24.13 -7.83 17.66
C PHE A 419 -24.67 -6.83 16.64
N VAL A 420 -25.02 -5.63 17.12
CA VAL A 420 -25.53 -4.53 16.28
C VAL A 420 -24.74 -3.26 16.60
N CYS A 421 -24.04 -2.73 15.60
CA CYS A 421 -23.37 -1.45 15.62
C CYS A 421 -24.30 -0.37 15.03
N LEU A 422 -24.61 0.66 15.80
CA LEU A 422 -25.39 1.81 15.32
C LEU A 422 -24.49 3.05 15.18
N ASN A 423 -24.84 3.93 14.24
CA ASN A 423 -24.24 5.25 14.11
C ASN A 423 -25.13 6.27 14.83
N SER A 424 -24.63 6.79 15.94
CA SER A 424 -25.33 7.78 16.77
C SER A 424 -24.91 9.22 16.48
N GLN A 425 -24.03 9.46 15.52
CA GLN A 425 -23.44 10.76 15.20
C GLN A 425 -24.16 11.43 14.02
N GLU A 426 -24.47 10.68 12.97
CA GLU A 426 -25.15 11.23 11.79
C GLU A 426 -26.65 11.42 12.04
N LEU A 427 -27.11 12.67 11.93
CA LEU A 427 -28.47 13.11 12.26
C LEU A 427 -29.32 13.44 11.03
N ASN A 428 -28.80 13.25 9.81
CA ASN A 428 -29.55 13.40 8.58
C ASN A 428 -30.83 12.55 8.63
N ALA A 429 -31.98 13.18 8.35
CA ALA A 429 -33.28 12.53 8.53
C ALA A 429 -33.46 11.27 7.66
N THR A 430 -32.91 11.25 6.45
CA THR A 430 -32.96 10.06 5.58
C THR A 430 -32.06 8.97 6.15
N PHE A 431 -30.83 9.31 6.54
CA PHE A 431 -29.91 8.35 7.15
C PHE A 431 -30.51 7.70 8.42
N VAL A 432 -31.09 8.50 9.31
CA VAL A 432 -31.74 8.01 10.53
C VAL A 432 -32.93 7.11 10.21
N ALA A 433 -33.75 7.46 9.21
CA ALA A 433 -34.89 6.65 8.79
C ALA A 433 -34.44 5.31 8.19
N ASP A 434 -33.39 5.31 7.37
CA ASP A 434 -32.83 4.12 6.74
C ASP A 434 -32.20 3.20 7.78
N GLN A 435 -31.39 3.74 8.70
CA GLN A 435 -30.82 2.98 9.81
C GLN A 435 -31.89 2.35 10.69
N PHE A 436 -32.97 3.09 11.00
CA PHE A 436 -34.07 2.56 11.80
C PHE A 436 -34.83 1.43 11.07
N ALA A 437 -35.13 1.60 9.78
CA ALA A 437 -35.83 0.58 8.99
C ALA A 437 -34.98 -0.69 8.82
N TRP A 438 -33.67 -0.53 8.60
CA TRP A 438 -32.71 -1.64 8.60
C TRP A 438 -32.70 -2.34 9.96
N LEU A 439 -32.53 -1.61 11.06
CA LEU A 439 -32.49 -2.18 12.41
C LEU A 439 -33.74 -2.99 12.75
N GLN A 440 -34.93 -2.50 12.38
CA GLN A 440 -36.17 -3.26 12.55
C GLN A 440 -36.14 -4.59 11.80
N THR A 441 -35.62 -4.58 10.57
CA THR A 441 -35.51 -5.77 9.72
C THR A 441 -34.49 -6.75 10.28
N ASP A 442 -33.32 -6.26 10.68
CA ASP A 442 -32.23 -7.01 11.29
C ASP A 442 -32.68 -7.73 12.57
N LEU A 443 -33.29 -7.00 13.51
CA LEU A 443 -33.80 -7.55 14.77
C LEU A 443 -34.95 -8.56 14.59
N MET A 444 -35.71 -8.49 13.50
CA MET A 444 -36.76 -9.48 13.20
C MET A 444 -36.22 -10.76 12.57
N ASN A 445 -35.02 -10.71 11.98
CA ASN A 445 -34.49 -11.78 11.15
C ASN A 445 -33.35 -12.59 11.79
N HIS A 446 -32.85 -12.21 12.98
CA HIS A 446 -31.89 -13.04 13.72
C HIS A 446 -32.58 -13.96 14.74
N ALA A 447 -31.91 -15.06 15.11
CA ALA A 447 -32.42 -16.06 16.06
C ALA A 447 -31.45 -16.36 17.23
N GLN A 448 -30.42 -15.54 17.42
CA GLN A 448 -29.45 -15.69 18.51
C GLN A 448 -30.08 -15.53 19.90
N ASP A 449 -29.46 -16.15 20.91
CA ASP A 449 -29.94 -16.10 22.30
C ASP A 449 -29.80 -14.69 22.90
N TRP A 450 -28.76 -13.96 22.49
CA TRP A 450 -28.43 -12.62 22.98
C TRP A 450 -28.40 -11.63 21.81
N THR A 451 -28.88 -10.42 22.07
CA THR A 451 -28.66 -9.25 21.22
C THR A 451 -27.86 -8.23 22.00
N ILE A 452 -26.73 -7.77 21.45
CA ILE A 452 -25.90 -6.71 22.03
C ILE A 452 -25.84 -5.57 21.03
N VAL A 453 -26.42 -4.43 21.40
CA VAL A 453 -26.38 -3.20 20.60
C VAL A 453 -25.32 -2.26 21.17
N PHE A 454 -24.48 -1.69 20.33
CA PHE A 454 -23.43 -0.75 20.71
C PHE A 454 -23.35 0.44 19.76
N PHE A 455 -23.06 1.61 20.32
CA PHE A 455 -22.97 2.91 19.66
C PHE A 455 -22.33 3.92 20.61
N HIS A 456 -21.95 5.08 20.09
CA HIS A 456 -21.14 6.05 20.83
C HIS A 456 -21.92 6.88 21.85
N HIS A 457 -23.00 7.57 21.43
CA HIS A 457 -23.71 8.51 22.31
C HIS A 457 -24.72 7.79 23.21
N PRO A 458 -24.54 7.79 24.54
CA PRO A 458 -25.39 7.01 25.42
C PRO A 458 -26.80 7.62 25.58
N PRO A 459 -27.86 6.81 25.66
CA PRO A 459 -29.24 7.31 25.70
C PRO A 459 -29.73 7.68 27.11
N TYR A 460 -29.01 7.31 28.17
CA TYR A 460 -29.48 7.38 29.57
C TYR A 460 -28.43 7.93 30.56
N THR A 461 -27.46 8.72 30.11
CA THR A 461 -26.42 9.31 30.98
C THR A 461 -26.87 10.49 31.81
#